data_AF-A0A832M3P9-F1
#
_entry.id   AF-A0A832M3P9-F1
#
_cell.length_a   1.000
_cell.length_b   1.000
_cell.length_c   1.000
_cell.angle_alpha   90.00
_cell.angle_beta   90.00
_cell.angle_gamma   90.00
#
_symmetry.space_group_name_H-M   'P 1'
#
loop_
_entity.id
_entity.type
_entity.pdbx_description
1 polymer ?
#
loop_
_entity_poly.entity_id
_entity_poly.type
_entity_poly.pdbx_seq_one_letter_code
_entity_poly.pdbx_strand_id
1 'polypeptide(L)'
;MKKNQHCGFLMDGVVQQESMKRLARYLQAQLKPQAQVTPLQVQCALKDTLMVLVQHPPGNAPDAQQIFNTLEVALTNLPPGLAALLLPTLSTTKVKLFLRALGQQKPYAFHPVEIATAHAMFSDAASRKAASFQITPDDEAQTVLQVPEVQAPVRSYSDTDGADSNSFTNRDTLVQVPTSGNVPPSQVSSLAYISSPTASVSVKESGRSLVKPLLIAASGIAAAIVLGIVGYALTRPCVIGSCAALETAQTLSQQSVETLQAGQSEEATQQITQQLTEAQRLIADIPPWSGQYDNAQALQQQLDQVLTAEAKAKAANQKAQVTAQSVTEWQATQSLWQEAIAQLQAIPSDSPLSAFAQKRLSGYQANLAFIRQRIATEQDAQKRLVTARKTAELAIARQTVAQTLQDWQQAQSTWQVVINTLAQTPNGTIAHSEAQQLLATYKPKLTETRNRATKEQLAQKLYAQASNLEKQAKAFQQRNQWSQAASSWQNAVLVAKQIPDGTSISGNAQTRAAAYSGFLRQAQTVVRVRGDLDSVCLGSGKICDYTITNELIQVKFVPS
;
A
#
# COMPACT_ATOMS: atom_id res chain seq x y z
N MET A 1 -12.15 7.65 58.13
CA MET A 1 -11.58 8.07 56.83
C MET A 1 -10.67 6.96 56.29
N LYS A 2 -11.20 5.98 55.55
CA LYS A 2 -10.42 4.98 54.80
C LYS A 2 -11.19 4.64 53.52
N LYS A 3 -10.94 5.42 52.47
CA LYS A 3 -11.26 5.12 51.06
C LYS A 3 -10.36 6.02 50.24
N ASN A 4 -9.27 5.45 49.70
CA ASN A 4 -8.53 5.92 48.51
C ASN A 4 -7.14 5.25 48.40
N GLN A 5 -7.08 3.92 48.48
CA GLN A 5 -5.82 3.20 48.21
C GLN A 5 -6.05 1.90 47.41
N HIS A 6 -7.11 1.87 46.58
CA HIS A 6 -7.39 0.77 45.65
C HIS A 6 -7.53 1.22 44.18
N CYS A 7 -7.34 2.52 43.88
CA CYS A 7 -7.35 3.01 42.49
C CYS A 7 -5.96 3.07 41.83
N GLY A 8 -4.85 2.98 42.58
CA GLY A 8 -3.50 3.05 42.00
C GLY A 8 -3.10 1.79 41.24
N PHE A 9 -3.40 0.60 41.78
CA PHE A 9 -3.01 -0.68 41.16
C PHE A 9 -3.80 -1.03 39.89
N LEU A 10 -5.02 -0.52 39.75
CA LEU A 10 -5.82 -0.70 38.53
C LEU A 10 -5.37 0.25 37.41
N MET A 11 -4.74 1.38 37.73
CA MET A 11 -4.25 2.34 36.73
C MET A 11 -2.96 1.86 36.06
N ASP A 12 -2.02 1.27 36.80
CA ASP A 12 -0.77 0.74 36.22
C ASP A 12 -1.00 -0.44 35.26
N GLY A 13 -1.92 -1.36 35.59
CA GLY A 13 -2.27 -2.48 34.72
C GLY A 13 -2.92 -2.04 33.40
N VAL A 14 -3.76 -0.99 33.44
CA VAL A 14 -4.42 -0.43 32.25
C VAL A 14 -3.42 0.33 31.37
N VAL A 15 -2.50 1.10 31.97
CA VAL A 15 -1.43 1.80 31.25
C VAL A 15 -0.47 0.81 30.59
N GLN A 16 -0.13 -0.29 31.25
CA GLN A 16 0.72 -1.34 30.70
C GLN A 16 0.03 -2.09 29.55
N GLN A 17 -1.27 -2.40 29.68
CA GLN A 17 -2.03 -3.07 28.63
C GLN A 17 -2.18 -2.20 27.37
N GLU A 18 -2.40 -0.89 27.53
CA GLU A 18 -2.47 0.04 26.40
C GLU A 18 -1.10 0.21 25.72
N SER A 19 -0.02 0.22 26.50
CA SER A 19 1.36 0.27 25.99
C SER A 19 1.72 -0.96 25.16
N MET A 20 1.32 -2.17 25.61
CA MET A 20 1.51 -3.41 24.86
C MET A 20 0.69 -3.44 23.57
N LYS A 21 -0.53 -2.90 23.57
CA LYS A 21 -1.34 -2.73 22.35
C LYS A 21 -0.72 -1.76 21.36
N ARG A 22 -0.03 -0.72 21.83
CA ARG A 22 0.70 0.23 20.97
C ARG A 22 1.94 -0.41 20.36
N LEU A 23 2.72 -1.16 21.15
CA LEU A 23 3.86 -1.91 20.65
C LEU A 23 3.45 -2.96 19.62
N ALA A 24 2.41 -3.74 19.91
CA ALA A 24 1.87 -4.73 18.98
C ALA A 24 1.44 -4.10 17.65
N ARG A 25 0.75 -2.94 17.68
CA ARG A 25 0.36 -2.19 16.47
C ARG A 25 1.57 -1.70 15.67
N TYR A 26 2.61 -1.22 16.35
CA TYR A 26 3.84 -0.78 15.69
C TYR A 26 4.54 -1.95 14.98
N LEU A 27 4.76 -3.06 15.68
CA LEU A 27 5.40 -4.25 15.10
C LEU A 27 4.56 -4.87 13.99
N GLN A 28 3.24 -4.89 14.14
CA GLN A 28 2.30 -5.31 13.09
C GLN A 28 2.44 -4.45 11.81
N ALA A 29 2.68 -3.15 11.96
CA ALA A 29 2.87 -2.26 10.82
C ALA A 29 4.21 -2.51 10.10
N GLN A 30 5.26 -2.89 10.83
CA GLN A 30 6.57 -3.22 10.25
C GLN A 30 6.53 -4.55 9.49
N LEU A 31 5.73 -5.51 9.96
CA LEU A 31 5.51 -6.78 9.28
C LEU A 31 4.50 -6.69 8.12
N LYS A 32 3.98 -5.49 7.79
CA LYS A 32 2.99 -5.29 6.73
C LYS A 32 3.43 -5.78 5.34
N PRO A 33 4.71 -5.70 4.93
CA PRO A 33 5.17 -6.31 3.68
C PRO A 33 5.00 -7.83 3.67
N GLN A 34 5.36 -8.52 4.76
CA GLN A 34 5.24 -9.97 4.89
C GLN A 34 3.79 -10.40 5.14
N ALA A 35 3.01 -9.55 5.81
CA ALA A 35 1.60 -9.75 6.06
C ALA A 35 0.72 -9.68 4.79
N GLN A 36 1.28 -9.21 3.66
CA GLN A 36 0.62 -9.23 2.35
C GLN A 36 0.57 -10.63 1.73
N VAL A 37 1.53 -11.49 2.07
CA VAL A 37 1.62 -12.86 1.57
C VAL A 37 0.89 -13.82 2.51
N THR A 38 1.17 -13.72 3.82
CA THR A 38 0.50 -14.50 4.85
C THR A 38 -0.04 -13.54 5.91
N PRO A 39 -1.35 -13.54 6.24
CA PRO A 39 -1.89 -12.66 7.27
C PRO A 39 -1.18 -12.92 8.61
N LEU A 40 -0.58 -11.89 9.20
CA LEU A 40 0.10 -12.00 10.50
C LEU A 40 -0.69 -11.25 11.57
N GLN A 41 -0.75 -11.79 12.78
CA GLN A 41 -1.26 -11.11 13.96
C GLN A 41 -0.19 -11.07 15.04
N VAL A 42 0.18 -9.86 15.47
CA VAL A 42 1.17 -9.66 16.52
C VAL A 42 0.48 -9.43 17.85
N GLN A 43 0.91 -10.17 18.88
CA GLN A 43 0.51 -9.98 20.27
C GLN A 43 1.77 -9.79 21.12
N CYS A 44 1.73 -8.83 22.03
CA CYS A 44 2.83 -8.56 22.95
C CYS A 44 2.37 -8.75 24.39
N ALA A 45 3.21 -9.39 25.20
CA ALA A 45 2.98 -9.56 26.62
C ALA A 45 4.28 -9.33 27.40
N LEU A 46 4.16 -8.67 28.54
CA LEU A 46 5.27 -8.38 29.44
C LEU A 46 5.09 -9.15 30.74
N LYS A 47 6.00 -10.08 31.02
CA LYS A 47 6.16 -10.74 32.33
C LYS A 47 7.54 -10.34 32.87
N ASP A 48 8.48 -11.28 33.00
CA ASP A 48 9.88 -11.00 33.37
C ASP A 48 10.75 -10.58 32.17
N THR A 49 10.34 -10.98 30.97
CA THR A 49 10.93 -10.60 29.67
C THR A 49 9.82 -10.23 28.70
N LEU A 50 10.10 -9.35 27.73
CA LEU A 50 9.14 -9.03 26.68
C LEU A 50 8.95 -10.24 25.76
N MET A 51 7.70 -10.66 25.59
CA MET A 51 7.33 -11.73 24.66
C MET A 51 6.53 -11.14 23.50
N VAL A 52 6.96 -11.44 22.28
CA VAL A 52 6.26 -11.06 21.03
C VAL A 52 5.85 -12.35 20.33
N LEU A 53 4.54 -12.53 20.17
CA LEU A 53 3.95 -13.65 19.46
C LEU A 53 3.40 -13.19 18.12
N VAL A 54 3.88 -13.79 17.04
CA VAL A 54 3.31 -13.64 15.70
C VAL A 54 2.50 -14.87 15.37
N GLN A 55 1.23 -14.67 15.01
CA GLN A 55 0.34 -15.73 14.58
C GLN A 55 0.03 -15.62 13.10
N HIS A 56 -0.05 -16.75 12.42
CA HIS A 56 -0.43 -16.79 11.01
C HIS A 56 -1.43 -17.92 10.72
N PRO A 57 -2.26 -17.84 9.68
CA PRO A 57 -3.16 -18.94 9.28
C PRO A 57 -2.38 -20.23 8.92
N PRO A 58 -2.93 -21.41 9.22
CA PRO A 58 -2.34 -22.68 8.79
C PRO A 58 -2.29 -22.77 7.26
N GLY A 59 -1.32 -23.52 6.72
CA GLY A 59 -1.17 -23.79 5.28
C GLY A 59 -0.04 -23.01 4.61
N ASN A 60 0.19 -21.74 4.98
CA ASN A 60 1.26 -20.92 4.43
C ASN A 60 2.13 -20.34 5.56
N ALA A 61 3.02 -21.16 6.12
CA ALA A 61 3.94 -20.70 7.15
C ALA A 61 4.89 -19.64 6.55
N PRO A 62 4.95 -18.42 7.11
CA PRO A 62 5.90 -17.42 6.66
C PRO A 62 7.32 -17.87 7.02
N ASP A 63 8.32 -17.40 6.26
CA ASP A 63 9.72 -17.63 6.59
C ASP A 63 10.02 -17.07 7.99
N ALA A 64 10.28 -17.96 8.94
CA ALA A 64 10.45 -17.59 10.34
C ALA A 64 11.66 -16.66 10.53
N GLN A 65 12.75 -16.88 9.79
CA GLN A 65 13.97 -16.10 9.93
C GLN A 65 13.78 -14.70 9.36
N GLN A 66 13.08 -14.57 8.23
CA GLN A 66 12.73 -13.26 7.67
C GLN A 66 11.82 -12.45 8.62
N ILE A 67 10.84 -13.10 9.26
CA ILE A 67 9.96 -12.44 10.23
C ILE A 67 10.74 -12.01 11.48
N PHE A 68 11.58 -12.88 12.03
CA PHE A 68 12.39 -12.54 13.21
C PHE A 68 13.37 -11.41 12.92
N ASN A 69 14.07 -11.42 11.78
CA ASN A 69 14.98 -10.33 11.39
C ASN A 69 14.24 -8.99 11.27
N THR A 70 13.04 -8.99 10.68
CA THR A 70 12.24 -7.76 10.54
C THR A 70 11.80 -7.22 11.90
N LEU A 71 11.39 -8.11 12.81
CA LEU A 71 11.00 -7.75 14.17
C LEU A 71 12.17 -7.24 14.99
N GLU A 72 13.34 -7.86 14.87
CA GLU A 72 14.56 -7.43 15.54
C GLU A 72 14.97 -6.01 15.09
N VAL A 73 15.03 -5.76 13.77
CA VAL A 73 15.32 -4.41 13.24
C VAL A 73 14.28 -3.38 13.73
N ALA A 74 13.01 -3.75 13.77
CA ALA A 74 11.94 -2.87 14.24
C ALA A 74 12.05 -2.56 15.74
N LEU A 75 12.45 -3.54 16.55
CA LEU A 75 12.63 -3.38 17.99
C LEU A 75 13.91 -2.59 18.33
N THR A 76 14.95 -2.71 17.52
CA THR A 76 16.18 -1.90 17.66
C THR A 76 15.95 -0.44 17.26
N ASN A 77 15.05 -0.17 16.30
CA ASN A 77 14.71 1.18 15.81
C ASN A 77 13.38 1.71 16.35
N LEU A 78 13.10 1.51 17.64
CA LEU A 78 11.84 1.95 18.23
C LEU A 78 11.73 3.48 18.27
N PRO A 79 10.55 4.05 17.95
CA PRO A 79 10.28 5.47 18.15
C PRO A 79 10.52 5.90 19.60
N PRO A 80 11.03 7.12 19.87
CA PRO A 80 11.40 7.56 21.22
C PRO A 80 10.29 7.41 22.27
N GLY A 81 9.04 7.67 21.89
CA GLY A 81 7.88 7.50 22.77
C GLY A 81 7.51 6.04 23.09
N LEU A 82 7.90 5.08 22.24
CA LEU A 82 7.73 3.64 22.51
C LEU A 82 8.95 3.07 23.24
N ALA A 83 10.15 3.58 22.97
CA ALA A 83 11.36 3.22 23.70
C ALA A 83 11.24 3.59 25.19
N ALA A 84 10.74 4.79 25.49
CA ALA A 84 10.46 5.25 26.85
C ALA A 84 9.46 4.35 27.61
N LEU A 85 8.57 3.64 26.91
CA LEU A 85 7.61 2.70 27.51
C LEU A 85 8.22 1.34 27.89
N LEU A 86 9.39 1.00 27.33
CA LEU A 86 10.11 -0.24 27.64
C LEU A 86 11.13 -0.05 28.77
N LEU A 87 11.63 1.17 28.96
CA LEU A 87 12.75 1.50 29.85
C LEU A 87 12.47 1.48 31.37
N PRO A 88 11.25 1.73 31.90
CA PRO A 88 11.07 1.74 33.36
C PRO A 88 10.80 0.36 33.98
N THR A 89 10.51 -0.69 33.18
CA THR A 89 10.00 -1.98 33.71
C THR A 89 10.78 -3.22 33.24
N LEU A 90 11.84 -3.08 32.46
CA LEU A 90 12.62 -4.21 31.95
C LEU A 90 14.02 -4.20 32.54
N SER A 91 14.27 -5.04 33.55
CA SER A 91 15.63 -5.28 34.06
C SER A 91 16.53 -6.03 33.08
N THR A 92 16.01 -6.46 31.92
CA THR A 92 16.84 -7.14 30.92
C THR A 92 16.51 -6.73 29.49
N THR A 93 17.59 -6.60 28.74
CA THR A 93 17.76 -6.41 27.30
C THR A 93 17.18 -7.56 26.45
N LYS A 94 16.51 -8.54 27.05
CA LYS A 94 16.18 -9.84 26.44
C LYS A 94 14.72 -9.90 25.99
N VAL A 95 14.50 -10.06 24.69
CA VAL A 95 13.19 -10.21 24.05
C VAL A 95 13.05 -11.62 23.50
N LYS A 96 11.86 -12.21 23.66
CA LYS A 96 11.53 -13.54 23.13
C LYS A 96 10.53 -13.41 22.00
N LEU A 97 10.93 -13.81 20.80
CA LEU A 97 10.07 -13.82 19.61
C LEU A 97 9.54 -15.23 19.36
N PHE A 98 8.24 -15.36 19.09
CA PHE A 98 7.57 -16.63 18.84
C PHE A 98 6.73 -16.55 17.56
N LEU A 99 6.75 -17.62 16.78
CA LEU A 99 5.87 -17.80 15.62
C LEU A 99 4.95 -19.00 15.83
N ARG A 100 3.67 -18.82 15.55
CA ARG A 100 2.64 -19.84 15.80
C ARG A 100 1.57 -19.84 14.70
N ALA A 101 1.14 -21.03 14.28
CA ALA A 101 -0.04 -21.14 13.43
C ALA A 101 -1.32 -20.96 14.26
N LEU A 102 -2.33 -20.28 13.70
CA LEU A 102 -3.64 -20.10 14.33
C LEU A 102 -4.28 -21.48 14.58
N GLY A 103 -4.82 -21.67 15.79
CA GLY A 103 -5.40 -22.94 16.23
C GLY A 103 -4.42 -23.91 16.89
N GLN A 104 -3.11 -23.67 16.81
CA GLN A 104 -2.10 -24.48 17.51
C GLN A 104 -1.75 -23.88 18.88
N GLN A 105 -1.57 -24.72 19.90
CA GLN A 105 -1.24 -24.24 21.25
C GLN A 105 0.23 -23.84 21.38
N LYS A 106 1.15 -24.60 20.75
CA LYS A 106 2.59 -24.37 20.83
C LYS A 106 3.11 -23.56 19.62
N PRO A 107 4.01 -22.59 19.82
CA PRO A 107 4.73 -21.97 18.71
C PRO A 107 5.64 -23.01 18.03
N TYR A 108 5.74 -22.95 16.71
CA TYR A 108 6.59 -23.87 15.94
C TYR A 108 7.99 -23.28 15.67
N ALA A 109 8.18 -21.98 15.90
CA ALA A 109 9.48 -21.31 15.80
C ALA A 109 9.66 -20.30 16.93
N PHE A 110 10.90 -20.16 17.40
CA PHE A 110 11.28 -19.32 18.54
C PHE A 110 12.66 -18.70 18.32
N HIS A 111 12.82 -17.42 18.65
CA HIS A 111 14.09 -16.71 18.58
C HIS A 111 14.29 -15.75 19.76
N PRO A 112 15.29 -15.97 20.63
CA PRO A 112 15.67 -15.01 21.65
C PRO A 112 16.58 -13.93 21.07
N VAL A 113 16.31 -12.67 21.41
CA VAL A 113 17.04 -11.50 20.91
C VAL A 113 17.49 -10.64 22.09
N GLU A 114 18.70 -10.10 22.02
CA GLU A 114 19.21 -9.10 22.99
C GLU A 114 19.32 -7.73 22.31
N ILE A 115 18.56 -6.73 22.79
CA ILE A 115 18.41 -5.42 22.12
C ILE A 115 19.12 -4.31 22.89
N ALA A 116 20.33 -3.95 22.47
CA ALA A 116 21.03 -2.79 23.02
C ALA A 116 20.39 -1.48 22.50
N THR A 117 19.64 -0.77 23.35
CA THR A 117 19.12 0.54 22.97
C THR A 117 20.23 1.58 23.02
N ALA A 118 20.42 2.35 21.94
CA ALA A 118 21.38 3.44 21.87
C ALA A 118 20.92 4.61 22.76
N HIS A 119 21.16 4.50 24.07
CA HIS A 119 21.14 5.59 25.04
C HIS A 119 22.54 5.83 25.64
N ALA A 120 23.59 5.48 24.90
CA ALA A 120 24.98 5.72 25.29
C ALA A 120 25.77 6.42 24.17
N MET A 121 25.23 7.49 23.58
CA MET A 121 26.07 8.49 22.87
C MET A 121 25.65 9.96 23.09
N PHE A 122 24.72 10.22 24.02
CA PHE A 122 24.48 11.56 24.57
C PHE A 122 24.53 11.51 26.10
N SER A 123 25.64 11.00 26.63
CA SER A 123 26.02 11.15 28.04
C SER A 123 27.54 11.17 28.14
N ASP A 124 28.17 12.10 27.43
CA ASP A 124 29.50 12.57 27.84
C ASP A 124 29.68 14.05 27.48
N ALA A 125 28.77 14.86 28.01
CA ALA A 125 28.93 16.31 28.09
C ALA A 125 28.41 16.81 29.45
N ALA A 126 28.73 16.08 30.52
CA ALA A 126 28.47 16.50 31.88
C ALA A 126 29.40 15.81 32.89
N SER A 127 30.71 15.86 32.67
CA SER A 127 31.66 15.72 33.79
C SER A 127 33.03 16.32 33.48
N ARG A 128 33.08 17.67 33.44
CA ARG A 128 34.23 18.46 33.94
C ARG A 128 33.73 19.77 34.54
N LYS A 129 33.23 19.71 35.79
CA LYS A 129 33.58 20.72 36.81
C LYS A 129 35.01 20.38 37.26
N ALA A 130 35.93 21.26 37.54
CA ALA A 130 35.96 22.71 37.59
C ALA A 130 37.44 23.13 37.49
N ALA A 131 37.73 24.25 36.83
CA ALA A 131 38.83 25.11 37.20
C ALA A 131 38.44 26.53 36.81
N SER A 132 38.14 27.30 37.85
CA SER A 132 37.91 28.74 37.90
C SER A 132 38.86 29.55 37.03
N PHE A 133 38.34 30.56 36.32
CA PHE A 133 38.96 31.89 36.28
C PHE A 133 37.87 32.93 35.96
N GLN A 134 37.71 33.87 36.89
CA GLN A 134 36.93 35.10 36.72
C GLN A 134 37.66 36.02 35.74
N ILE A 135 36.93 36.83 34.97
CA ILE A 135 37.21 38.25 34.67
C ILE A 135 35.95 38.88 34.00
N THR A 136 35.83 40.17 34.28
CA THR A 136 34.80 41.20 34.10
C THR A 136 34.41 41.57 32.66
N PRO A 137 33.33 42.38 32.48
CA PRO A 137 32.83 42.77 31.17
C PRO A 137 33.56 44.00 30.63
N ASP A 138 33.98 43.96 29.36
CA ASP A 138 34.07 45.12 28.48
C ASP A 138 34.30 44.68 27.02
N ASP A 139 33.85 45.57 26.14
CA ASP A 139 34.13 45.73 24.71
C ASP A 139 33.32 45.00 23.62
N GLU A 140 32.68 45.89 22.85
CA GLU A 140 32.17 45.74 21.50
C GLU A 140 33.21 45.15 20.55
N ALA A 141 32.82 44.18 19.70
CA ALA A 141 33.33 44.13 18.33
C ALA A 141 32.46 43.27 17.41
N GLN A 142 32.18 43.89 16.28
CA GLN A 142 31.64 43.39 15.02
C GLN A 142 32.26 42.07 14.56
N THR A 143 31.45 41.16 14.00
CA THR A 143 31.96 40.10 13.12
C THR A 143 31.37 40.25 11.73
N VAL A 144 32.21 40.75 10.83
CA VAL A 144 32.01 40.79 9.37
C VAL A 144 32.41 39.42 8.81
N LEU A 145 31.51 38.75 8.08
CA LEU A 145 31.85 37.53 7.34
C LEU A 145 32.39 37.91 5.95
N GLN A 146 33.68 37.66 5.72
CA GLN A 146 34.38 37.83 4.43
C GLN A 146 33.98 36.74 3.43
N VAL A 147 33.91 37.12 2.14
CA VAL A 147 33.72 36.26 0.96
C VAL A 147 35.06 36.15 0.20
N PRO A 148 35.43 35.00 -0.41
CA PRO A 148 36.74 34.83 -1.03
C PRO A 148 36.86 35.49 -2.41
N GLU A 149 38.05 36.02 -2.68
CA GLU A 149 38.48 36.69 -3.90
C GLU A 149 38.99 35.68 -4.95
N VAL A 150 38.50 35.78 -6.20
CA VAL A 150 38.92 34.94 -7.33
C VAL A 150 39.89 35.73 -8.20
N GLN A 151 41.13 35.26 -8.32
CA GLN A 151 42.16 35.82 -9.21
C GLN A 151 42.09 35.18 -10.59
N ALA A 152 42.13 36.00 -11.63
CA ALA A 152 42.33 35.61 -13.03
C ALA A 152 43.74 36.06 -13.48
N PRO A 153 44.48 35.26 -14.28
CA PRO A 153 45.69 35.73 -14.94
C PRO A 153 45.46 36.08 -16.42
N VAL A 154 46.14 37.15 -16.85
CA VAL A 154 46.21 37.65 -18.24
C VAL A 154 47.43 37.05 -18.96
N ARG A 155 47.25 36.89 -20.28
CA ARG A 155 48.03 36.24 -21.36
C ARG A 155 49.52 36.58 -21.54
N SER A 156 50.22 35.67 -22.23
CA SER A 156 51.18 36.00 -23.30
C SER A 156 51.14 34.97 -24.44
N TYR A 157 51.22 35.47 -25.68
CA TYR A 157 51.17 34.76 -26.97
C TYR A 157 52.53 34.18 -27.39
N SER A 158 52.50 33.10 -28.18
CA SER A 158 53.42 32.88 -29.32
C SER A 158 52.81 31.90 -30.32
N ASP A 159 52.74 32.34 -31.59
CA ASP A 159 52.33 31.61 -32.79
C ASP A 159 53.22 30.38 -33.10
N THR A 160 52.64 29.37 -33.75
CA THR A 160 53.16 28.84 -35.03
C THR A 160 52.07 28.03 -35.76
N ASP A 161 52.12 28.15 -37.08
CA ASP A 161 51.24 27.66 -38.13
C ASP A 161 50.94 26.15 -38.17
N GLY A 162 49.87 25.80 -38.90
CA GLY A 162 49.69 24.45 -39.44
C GLY A 162 48.28 24.20 -39.96
N ALA A 163 48.08 24.44 -41.25
CA ALA A 163 46.88 24.09 -42.01
C ALA A 163 46.54 22.59 -41.92
N ASP A 164 45.25 22.25 -41.97
CA ASP A 164 44.75 21.43 -43.09
C ASP A 164 43.22 21.38 -43.16
N SER A 165 42.78 21.54 -44.40
CA SER A 165 41.41 21.32 -44.87
C SER A 165 41.01 19.85 -44.76
N ASN A 166 39.73 19.58 -44.51
CA ASN A 166 38.91 18.82 -45.46
C ASN A 166 37.43 18.87 -45.12
N SER A 167 36.68 19.50 -46.03
CA SER A 167 35.26 19.29 -46.26
C SER A 167 35.06 17.94 -46.96
N PHE A 168 34.03 17.17 -46.59
CA PHE A 168 33.33 16.30 -47.54
C PHE A 168 31.85 16.10 -47.14
N THR A 169 31.03 16.92 -47.78
CA THR A 169 29.71 16.70 -48.41
C THR A 169 28.77 15.52 -48.03
N ASN A 170 27.49 15.92 -47.92
CA ASN A 170 26.24 15.28 -48.37
C ASN A 170 25.76 13.96 -47.75
N ARG A 171 24.53 13.97 -47.21
CA ARG A 171 23.32 13.59 -47.98
C ARG A 171 22.01 13.90 -47.21
N ASP A 172 21.15 14.73 -47.81
CA ASP A 172 19.72 14.77 -47.54
C ASP A 172 19.04 13.48 -48.03
N THR A 173 18.10 12.92 -47.26
CA THR A 173 16.91 12.27 -47.83
C THR A 173 15.75 12.28 -46.82
N LEU A 174 14.73 13.08 -47.14
CA LEU A 174 13.36 13.04 -46.61
C LEU A 174 12.69 11.68 -46.89
N VAL A 175 11.58 11.40 -46.18
CA VAL A 175 10.44 10.47 -46.45
C VAL A 175 10.16 9.57 -45.23
N GLN A 176 8.95 9.30 -44.73
CA GLN A 176 7.56 9.75 -44.94
C GLN A 176 6.71 9.19 -43.78
N VAL A 177 5.59 9.86 -43.51
CA VAL A 177 4.40 9.37 -42.77
C VAL A 177 3.72 8.24 -43.55
N PRO A 178 2.97 7.34 -42.87
CA PRO A 178 1.73 6.86 -43.49
C PRO A 178 0.52 6.99 -42.57
N THR A 179 -0.59 7.42 -43.16
CA THR A 179 -1.95 7.34 -42.63
C THR A 179 -2.87 6.81 -43.73
N SER A 180 -3.69 5.84 -43.34
CA SER A 180 -5.02 5.46 -43.88
C SER A 180 -5.14 4.75 -45.24
N GLY A 181 -6.06 3.77 -45.28
CA GLY A 181 -6.62 3.21 -46.52
C GLY A 181 -7.39 1.89 -46.38
N ASN A 182 -8.61 1.95 -45.82
CA ASN A 182 -9.85 1.25 -46.20
C ASN A 182 -9.87 -0.26 -46.59
N VAL A 183 -10.74 -1.04 -45.92
CA VAL A 183 -11.77 -1.91 -46.55
C VAL A 183 -13.06 -1.92 -45.69
N PRO A 184 -14.28 -1.95 -46.28
CA PRO A 184 -15.55 -1.57 -45.64
C PRO A 184 -16.51 -2.80 -45.44
N PRO A 185 -17.86 -2.68 -45.34
CA PRO A 185 -18.63 -3.15 -44.17
C PRO A 185 -19.64 -4.29 -44.51
N SER A 186 -20.45 -4.66 -43.51
CA SER A 186 -21.57 -5.66 -43.52
C SER A 186 -21.11 -7.04 -43.00
N GLN A 187 -21.77 -7.70 -42.04
CA GLN A 187 -23.21 -7.93 -41.93
C GLN A 187 -23.68 -8.09 -40.49
N VAL A 188 -24.92 -7.63 -40.25
CA VAL A 188 -25.77 -7.95 -39.11
C VAL A 188 -26.39 -9.33 -39.34
N SER A 189 -26.28 -10.24 -38.37
CA SER A 189 -27.09 -11.46 -38.19
C SER A 189 -26.71 -12.06 -36.83
N SER A 190 -27.51 -11.88 -35.80
CA SER A 190 -28.71 -12.65 -35.44
C SER A 190 -28.41 -13.80 -34.47
N LEU A 191 -29.21 -13.79 -33.41
CA LEU A 191 -29.31 -14.72 -32.30
C LEU A 191 -29.13 -16.20 -32.69
N ALA A 192 -28.16 -16.88 -32.07
CA ALA A 192 -28.13 -18.33 -32.03
C ALA A 192 -28.28 -18.78 -30.57
N TYR A 193 -29.54 -19.02 -30.24
CA TYR A 193 -30.03 -19.75 -29.09
C TYR A 193 -29.58 -21.20 -29.22
N ILE A 194 -28.70 -21.68 -28.32
CA ILE A 194 -28.38 -23.11 -28.24
C ILE A 194 -29.55 -23.78 -27.50
N SER A 195 -30.54 -24.23 -28.26
CA SER A 195 -31.52 -25.20 -27.80
C SER A 195 -30.84 -26.55 -27.63
N SER A 196 -30.66 -26.99 -26.40
CA SER A 196 -30.45 -28.40 -26.08
C SER A 196 -31.68 -29.21 -26.51
N PRO A 197 -31.53 -30.39 -27.12
CA PRO A 197 -32.62 -31.35 -27.18
C PRO A 197 -32.84 -31.92 -25.78
N THR A 198 -33.83 -31.39 -25.07
CA THR A 198 -34.45 -32.03 -23.92
C THR A 198 -35.16 -33.30 -24.38
N ALA A 199 -34.54 -34.45 -24.15
CA ALA A 199 -35.24 -35.74 -24.12
C ALA A 199 -35.99 -35.83 -22.78
N SER A 200 -37.16 -35.20 -22.70
CA SER A 200 -38.13 -35.42 -21.64
C SER A 200 -38.97 -36.64 -22.00
N VAL A 201 -38.67 -37.77 -21.39
CA VAL A 201 -39.57 -38.93 -21.32
C VAL A 201 -40.74 -38.54 -20.43
N SER A 202 -41.87 -38.23 -21.06
CA SER A 202 -43.16 -38.03 -20.38
C SER A 202 -43.96 -39.31 -20.53
N VAL A 203 -43.99 -40.13 -19.48
CA VAL A 203 -44.95 -41.23 -19.34
C VAL A 203 -46.10 -40.71 -18.49
N LYS A 204 -47.29 -40.59 -19.08
CA LYS A 204 -48.53 -40.41 -18.31
C LYS A 204 -49.63 -41.31 -18.87
N GLU A 205 -50.01 -42.24 -17.98
CA GLU A 205 -51.31 -42.86 -17.77
C GLU A 205 -52.14 -43.26 -19.00
N SER A 206 -52.15 -44.56 -19.31
CA SER A 206 -53.30 -45.20 -19.94
C SER A 206 -54.12 -45.94 -18.88
N GLY A 207 -55.34 -45.47 -18.63
CA GLY A 207 -56.33 -46.19 -17.84
C GLY A 207 -56.77 -47.48 -18.54
N ARG A 208 -57.07 -48.51 -17.73
CA ARG A 208 -57.87 -49.66 -18.15
C ARG A 208 -59.03 -49.84 -17.18
N SER A 209 -60.22 -49.98 -17.74
CA SER A 209 -61.43 -50.42 -17.06
C SER A 209 -62.03 -51.61 -17.82
N LEU A 210 -62.69 -52.49 -17.05
CA LEU A 210 -63.67 -53.54 -17.39
C LEU A 210 -63.20 -54.94 -17.89
N VAL A 211 -63.05 -55.90 -16.95
CA VAL A 211 -63.93 -57.07 -16.65
C VAL A 211 -64.55 -57.78 -17.89
N LYS A 212 -64.53 -59.10 -18.21
CA LYS A 212 -64.46 -60.45 -17.55
C LYS A 212 -64.40 -61.54 -18.69
N PRO A 213 -64.58 -62.87 -18.47
CA PRO A 213 -63.70 -63.88 -17.86
C PRO A 213 -63.38 -65.05 -18.83
N LEU A 214 -62.40 -65.91 -18.54
CA LEU A 214 -62.45 -67.30 -18.98
C LEU A 214 -61.70 -68.22 -18.00
N LEU A 215 -62.44 -69.16 -17.43
CA LEU A 215 -62.00 -70.29 -16.63
C LEU A 215 -61.35 -71.34 -17.54
N ILE A 216 -60.12 -71.78 -17.29
CA ILE A 216 -59.71 -73.19 -17.43
C ILE A 216 -58.67 -73.52 -16.35
N ALA A 217 -58.88 -74.70 -15.76
CA ALA A 217 -58.17 -75.32 -14.66
C ALA A 217 -56.65 -75.43 -14.84
N ALA A 218 -55.91 -75.06 -13.79
CA ALA A 218 -54.59 -75.61 -13.48
C ALA A 218 -54.35 -75.47 -11.97
N SER A 219 -54.86 -76.44 -11.21
CA SER A 219 -54.47 -76.70 -9.84
C SER A 219 -52.98 -77.05 -9.79
N GLY A 220 -52.18 -76.30 -9.02
CA GLY A 220 -50.91 -76.83 -8.50
C GLY A 220 -49.69 -75.91 -8.40
N ILE A 221 -49.63 -74.74 -9.05
CA ILE A 221 -48.40 -73.90 -9.04
C ILE A 221 -48.68 -72.40 -8.85
N ALA A 222 -49.73 -72.04 -8.10
CA ALA A 222 -49.95 -70.64 -7.68
C ALA A 222 -49.33 -70.35 -6.29
N ALA A 223 -49.09 -71.37 -5.45
CA ALA A 223 -48.50 -71.18 -4.14
C ALA A 223 -46.98 -70.93 -4.20
N ALA A 224 -46.27 -71.44 -5.22
CA ALA A 224 -44.81 -71.33 -5.29
C ALA A 224 -44.30 -69.95 -5.79
N ILE A 225 -45.09 -69.21 -6.57
CA ILE A 225 -44.70 -67.88 -7.05
C ILE A 225 -44.98 -66.81 -5.98
N VAL A 226 -46.06 -66.94 -5.21
CA VAL A 226 -46.33 -66.05 -4.06
C VAL A 226 -45.39 -66.34 -2.89
N LEU A 227 -45.09 -67.62 -2.60
CA LEU A 227 -44.09 -67.98 -1.57
C LEU A 227 -42.65 -67.69 -2.02
N GLY A 228 -42.36 -67.68 -3.31
CA GLY A 228 -41.04 -67.28 -3.85
C GLY A 228 -40.77 -65.78 -3.73
N ILE A 229 -41.78 -64.93 -3.94
CA ILE A 229 -41.68 -63.47 -3.75
C ILE A 229 -41.60 -63.12 -2.26
N VAL A 230 -42.40 -63.79 -1.40
CA VAL A 230 -42.32 -63.60 0.06
C VAL A 230 -40.99 -64.11 0.61
N GLY A 231 -40.51 -65.28 0.15
CA GLY A 231 -39.21 -65.83 0.55
C GLY A 231 -38.03 -64.95 0.11
N TYR A 232 -38.06 -64.40 -1.11
CA TYR A 232 -37.02 -63.48 -1.61
C TYR A 232 -37.09 -62.09 -0.96
N ALA A 233 -38.27 -61.64 -0.51
CA ALA A 233 -38.40 -60.42 0.28
C ALA A 233 -37.79 -60.59 1.69
N LEU A 234 -37.92 -61.76 2.31
CA LEU A 234 -37.38 -62.03 3.65
C LEU A 234 -35.86 -62.27 3.68
N THR A 235 -35.23 -62.56 2.54
CA THR A 235 -33.77 -62.73 2.44
C THR A 235 -33.02 -61.41 2.21
N ARG A 236 -33.74 -60.31 1.96
CA ARG A 236 -33.14 -58.98 1.72
C ARG A 236 -32.82 -58.30 3.07
N PRO A 237 -31.70 -57.57 3.18
CA PRO A 237 -31.34 -56.84 4.39
C PRO A 237 -32.46 -55.87 4.79
N CYS A 238 -32.68 -55.70 6.10
CA CYS A 238 -33.59 -54.71 6.69
C CYS A 238 -35.11 -55.03 6.64
N VAL A 239 -35.52 -56.25 6.28
CA VAL A 239 -36.94 -56.66 6.27
C VAL A 239 -37.42 -57.26 7.61
N ILE A 240 -36.52 -57.86 8.41
CA ILE A 240 -36.79 -58.30 9.79
C ILE A 240 -35.62 -57.84 10.69
N GLY A 241 -35.87 -56.97 11.67
CA GLY A 241 -34.88 -56.55 12.68
C GLY A 241 -34.11 -55.27 12.34
N SER A 242 -32.92 -55.11 12.93
CA SER A 242 -32.04 -53.95 12.71
C SER A 242 -31.49 -53.91 11.28
N CYS A 243 -31.35 -52.70 10.73
CA CYS A 243 -30.87 -52.50 9.37
C CYS A 243 -29.37 -52.21 9.36
N ALA A 244 -28.56 -53.26 9.16
CA ALA A 244 -27.10 -53.16 9.15
C ALA A 244 -26.57 -52.16 8.11
N ALA A 245 -27.25 -52.02 6.96
CA ALA A 245 -26.89 -51.03 5.93
C ALA A 245 -27.04 -49.59 6.43
N LEU A 246 -28.12 -49.29 7.16
CA LEU A 246 -28.39 -47.97 7.72
C LEU A 246 -27.42 -47.64 8.87
N GLU A 247 -27.11 -48.63 9.71
CA GLU A 247 -26.11 -48.51 10.78
C GLU A 247 -24.68 -48.31 10.23
N THR A 248 -24.33 -49.02 9.15
CA THR A 248 -23.04 -48.86 8.48
C THR A 248 -22.93 -47.48 7.83
N ALA A 249 -23.99 -46.99 7.18
CA ALA A 249 -24.02 -45.65 6.60
C ALA A 249 -23.88 -44.55 7.68
N GLN A 250 -24.52 -44.71 8.83
CA GLN A 250 -24.34 -43.83 9.98
C GLN A 250 -22.92 -43.88 10.55
N THR A 251 -22.32 -45.08 10.60
CA THR A 251 -20.93 -45.26 11.05
C THR A 251 -19.95 -44.57 10.10
N LEU A 252 -20.13 -44.71 8.79
CA LEU A 252 -19.33 -44.01 7.77
C LEU A 252 -19.45 -42.48 7.91
N SER A 253 -20.64 -41.96 8.22
CA SER A 253 -20.84 -40.55 8.55
C SER A 253 -20.01 -40.15 9.79
N GLN A 254 -20.02 -40.94 10.87
CA GLN A 254 -19.22 -40.65 12.06
C GLN A 254 -17.71 -40.71 11.79
N GLN A 255 -17.25 -41.73 11.05
CA GLN A 255 -15.85 -41.85 10.62
C GLN A 255 -15.41 -40.63 9.81
N SER A 256 -16.28 -40.10 8.95
CA SER A 256 -15.96 -38.88 8.19
C SER A 256 -15.75 -37.66 9.08
N VAL A 257 -16.42 -37.58 10.25
CA VAL A 257 -16.17 -36.54 11.26
C VAL A 257 -14.80 -36.72 11.92
N GLU A 258 -14.38 -37.95 12.19
CA GLU A 258 -13.05 -38.23 12.73
C GLU A 258 -11.96 -37.87 11.70
N THR A 259 -12.17 -38.24 10.42
CA THR A 259 -11.28 -37.84 9.32
C THR A 259 -11.19 -36.32 9.20
N LEU A 260 -12.31 -35.59 9.38
CA LEU A 260 -12.32 -34.12 9.44
C LEU A 260 -11.51 -33.55 10.61
N GLN A 261 -11.45 -34.27 11.74
CA GLN A 261 -10.68 -33.85 12.91
C GLN A 261 -9.19 -34.14 12.76
N ALA A 262 -8.83 -35.20 12.05
CA ALA A 262 -7.46 -35.58 11.77
C ALA A 262 -6.71 -34.58 10.87
N GLY A 263 -7.43 -33.79 10.05
CA GLY A 263 -6.86 -32.66 9.31
C GLY A 263 -7.54 -32.39 7.98
N GLN A 264 -7.27 -31.21 7.41
CA GLN A 264 -7.82 -30.78 6.12
C GLN A 264 -6.79 -31.02 5.00
N SER A 265 -6.36 -32.27 4.81
CA SER A 265 -5.58 -32.64 3.62
C SER A 265 -6.49 -32.90 2.42
N GLU A 266 -5.93 -32.80 1.22
CA GLU A 266 -6.63 -33.17 -0.01
C GLU A 266 -7.04 -34.65 0.01
N GLU A 267 -6.15 -35.52 0.52
CA GLU A 267 -6.41 -36.94 0.75
C GLU A 267 -7.58 -37.16 1.73
N ALA A 268 -7.61 -36.43 2.86
CA ALA A 268 -8.72 -36.52 3.82
C ALA A 268 -10.05 -36.08 3.19
N THR A 269 -10.03 -35.05 2.35
CA THR A 269 -11.24 -34.57 1.65
C THR A 269 -11.73 -35.59 0.61
N GLN A 270 -10.81 -36.28 -0.08
CA GLN A 270 -11.15 -37.38 -0.98
C GLN A 270 -11.72 -38.57 -0.20
N GLN A 271 -11.10 -38.96 0.92
CA GLN A 271 -11.59 -40.05 1.77
C GLN A 271 -12.99 -39.78 2.33
N ILE A 272 -13.25 -38.56 2.81
CA ILE A 272 -14.58 -38.14 3.26
C ILE A 272 -15.61 -38.28 2.13
N THR A 273 -15.27 -37.80 0.93
CA THR A 273 -16.18 -37.90 -0.22
C THR A 273 -16.46 -39.37 -0.58
N GLN A 274 -15.44 -40.23 -0.52
CA GLN A 274 -15.59 -41.68 -0.78
C GLN A 274 -16.46 -42.36 0.28
N GLN A 275 -16.23 -42.09 1.57
CA GLN A 275 -17.03 -42.63 2.68
C GLN A 275 -18.50 -42.22 2.57
N LEU A 276 -18.78 -40.96 2.26
CA LEU A 276 -20.14 -40.46 2.10
C LEU A 276 -20.83 -41.01 0.84
N THR A 277 -20.08 -41.20 -0.25
CA THR A 277 -20.61 -41.85 -1.46
C THR A 277 -20.91 -43.33 -1.22
N GLU A 278 -20.08 -44.04 -0.46
CA GLU A 278 -20.36 -45.43 -0.09
C GLU A 278 -21.56 -45.53 0.86
N ALA A 279 -21.69 -44.60 1.82
CA ALA A 279 -22.89 -44.50 2.67
C ALA A 279 -24.15 -44.29 1.83
N GLN A 280 -24.09 -43.43 0.81
CA GLN A 280 -25.17 -43.19 -0.14
C GLN A 280 -25.53 -44.47 -0.92
N ARG A 281 -24.52 -45.22 -1.39
CA ARG A 281 -24.72 -46.50 -2.09
C ARG A 281 -25.42 -47.54 -1.21
N LEU A 282 -24.99 -47.67 0.05
CA LEU A 282 -25.57 -48.62 1.01
C LEU A 282 -27.04 -48.31 1.34
N ILE A 283 -27.41 -47.03 1.39
CA ILE A 283 -28.79 -46.60 1.65
C ILE A 283 -29.66 -46.79 0.40
N ALA A 284 -29.15 -46.51 -0.78
CA ALA A 284 -29.87 -46.70 -2.05
C ALA A 284 -30.26 -48.18 -2.31
N ASP A 285 -29.52 -49.13 -1.73
CA ASP A 285 -29.82 -50.57 -1.84
C ASP A 285 -31.01 -51.01 -0.94
N ILE A 286 -31.53 -50.15 -0.06
CA ILE A 286 -32.66 -50.46 0.82
C ILE A 286 -33.98 -50.45 0.02
N PRO A 287 -34.73 -51.57 0.00
CA PRO A 287 -35.93 -51.66 -0.82
C PRO A 287 -37.12 -50.88 -0.24
N PRO A 288 -38.08 -50.46 -1.10
CA PRO A 288 -39.24 -49.65 -0.70
C PRO A 288 -40.22 -50.35 0.24
N TRP A 289 -40.20 -51.68 0.31
CA TRP A 289 -41.02 -52.46 1.24
C TRP A 289 -40.37 -52.65 2.63
N SER A 290 -39.19 -52.06 2.87
CA SER A 290 -38.54 -52.07 4.19
C SER A 290 -39.25 -51.12 5.15
N GLY A 291 -39.42 -51.53 6.41
CA GLY A 291 -39.93 -50.64 7.47
C GLY A 291 -39.00 -49.46 7.79
N GLN A 292 -37.76 -49.47 7.29
CA GLN A 292 -36.78 -48.39 7.43
C GLN A 292 -36.67 -47.51 6.17
N TYR A 293 -37.54 -47.70 5.17
CA TYR A 293 -37.43 -47.01 3.89
C TYR A 293 -37.56 -45.48 4.01
N ASP A 294 -38.49 -44.97 4.80
CA ASP A 294 -38.65 -43.51 4.97
C ASP A 294 -37.42 -42.87 5.64
N ASN A 295 -36.83 -43.55 6.63
CA ASN A 295 -35.59 -43.12 7.29
C ASN A 295 -34.40 -43.17 6.31
N ALA A 296 -34.34 -44.22 5.48
CA ALA A 296 -33.35 -44.35 4.42
C ALA A 296 -33.48 -43.21 3.40
N GLN A 297 -34.68 -42.89 2.94
CA GLN A 297 -34.93 -41.82 1.97
C GLN A 297 -34.61 -40.43 2.54
N ALA A 298 -34.94 -40.18 3.81
CA ALA A 298 -34.58 -38.93 4.48
C ALA A 298 -33.06 -38.77 4.61
N LEU A 299 -32.34 -39.84 5.00
CA LEU A 299 -30.89 -39.83 5.10
C LEU A 299 -30.20 -39.73 3.73
N GLN A 300 -30.77 -40.37 2.71
CA GLN A 300 -30.32 -40.25 1.32
C GLN A 300 -30.36 -38.79 0.84
N GLN A 301 -31.48 -38.08 1.06
CA GLN A 301 -31.60 -36.67 0.69
C GLN A 301 -30.57 -35.80 1.44
N GLN A 302 -30.28 -36.10 2.71
CA GLN A 302 -29.27 -35.38 3.49
C GLN A 302 -27.85 -35.68 2.99
N LEU A 303 -27.54 -36.91 2.59
CA LEU A 303 -26.26 -37.25 1.96
C LEU A 303 -26.08 -36.52 0.62
N ASP A 304 -27.13 -36.42 -0.19
CA ASP A 304 -27.10 -35.65 -1.45
C ASP A 304 -26.78 -34.17 -1.20
N GLN A 305 -27.38 -33.57 -0.16
CA GLN A 305 -27.08 -32.20 0.27
C GLN A 305 -25.61 -32.05 0.67
N VAL A 306 -25.09 -32.97 1.49
CA VAL A 306 -23.69 -32.96 1.94
C VAL A 306 -22.73 -33.07 0.75
N LEU A 307 -22.92 -34.06 -0.13
CA LEU A 307 -22.06 -34.28 -1.29
C LEU A 307 -22.10 -33.09 -2.25
N THR A 308 -23.28 -32.48 -2.44
CA THR A 308 -23.42 -31.24 -3.21
C THR A 308 -22.64 -30.09 -2.56
N ALA A 309 -22.69 -29.97 -1.24
CA ALA A 309 -21.94 -28.95 -0.50
C ALA A 309 -20.42 -29.12 -0.68
N GLU A 310 -19.91 -30.35 -0.53
CA GLU A 310 -18.49 -30.67 -0.72
C GLU A 310 -18.03 -30.39 -2.16
N ALA A 311 -18.84 -30.73 -3.16
CA ALA A 311 -18.54 -30.44 -4.57
C ALA A 311 -18.47 -28.93 -4.84
N LYS A 312 -19.41 -28.15 -4.32
CA LYS A 312 -19.39 -26.68 -4.45
C LYS A 312 -18.21 -26.05 -3.72
N ALA A 313 -17.89 -26.53 -2.52
CA ALA A 313 -16.72 -26.10 -1.77
C ALA A 313 -15.41 -26.40 -2.52
N LYS A 314 -15.29 -27.59 -3.14
CA LYS A 314 -14.16 -27.95 -3.99
C LYS A 314 -14.01 -27.00 -5.18
N ALA A 315 -15.10 -26.72 -5.90
CA ALA A 315 -15.10 -25.78 -7.01
C ALA A 315 -14.73 -24.35 -6.57
N ALA A 316 -15.22 -23.92 -5.41
CA ALA A 316 -14.90 -22.62 -4.83
C ALA A 316 -13.41 -22.52 -4.46
N ASN A 317 -12.86 -23.55 -3.81
CA ASN A 317 -11.44 -23.62 -3.49
C ASN A 317 -10.55 -23.58 -4.73
N GLN A 318 -10.90 -24.32 -5.78
CA GLN A 318 -10.17 -24.32 -7.05
C GLN A 318 -10.17 -22.94 -7.70
N LYS A 319 -11.33 -22.27 -7.77
CA LYS A 319 -11.43 -20.89 -8.28
C LYS A 319 -10.66 -19.88 -7.42
N ALA A 320 -10.58 -20.09 -6.12
CA ALA A 320 -9.85 -19.21 -5.20
C ALA A 320 -8.31 -19.31 -5.33
N GLN A 321 -7.77 -20.32 -6.03
CA GLN A 321 -6.32 -20.46 -6.26
C GLN A 321 -5.75 -19.30 -7.09
N VAL A 322 -6.57 -18.71 -7.99
CA VAL A 322 -6.18 -17.54 -8.75
C VAL A 322 -6.30 -16.31 -7.86
N THR A 323 -5.15 -15.73 -7.50
CA THR A 323 -5.11 -14.59 -6.58
C THR A 323 -5.54 -13.30 -7.28
N ALA A 324 -5.01 -12.99 -8.45
CA ALA A 324 -5.43 -11.81 -9.22
C ALA A 324 -6.56 -12.18 -10.19
N GLN A 325 -7.81 -12.02 -9.77
CA GLN A 325 -9.00 -12.25 -10.59
C GLN A 325 -10.04 -11.13 -10.37
N SER A 326 -10.96 -11.00 -11.31
CA SER A 326 -11.97 -9.94 -11.32
C SER A 326 -12.95 -10.04 -10.17
N VAL A 327 -13.62 -8.92 -9.86
CA VAL A 327 -14.72 -8.87 -8.88
C VAL A 327 -15.81 -9.89 -9.23
N THR A 328 -16.13 -10.05 -10.52
CA THR A 328 -17.13 -10.99 -11.01
C THR A 328 -16.73 -12.45 -10.76
N GLU A 329 -15.46 -12.80 -10.93
CA GLU A 329 -14.97 -14.15 -10.65
C GLU A 329 -14.93 -14.45 -9.13
N TRP A 330 -14.58 -13.45 -8.32
CA TRP A 330 -14.69 -13.57 -6.87
C TRP A 330 -16.15 -13.70 -6.39
N GLN A 331 -17.09 -12.99 -7.01
CA GLN A 331 -18.52 -13.13 -6.73
C GLN A 331 -19.06 -14.52 -7.11
N ALA A 332 -18.59 -15.10 -8.22
CA ALA A 332 -18.93 -16.47 -8.57
C ALA A 332 -18.42 -17.46 -7.51
N THR A 333 -17.21 -17.23 -6.98
CA THR A 333 -16.65 -18.02 -5.87
C THR A 333 -17.45 -17.82 -4.57
N GLN A 334 -17.93 -16.61 -4.30
CA GLN A 334 -18.81 -16.31 -3.17
C GLN A 334 -20.13 -17.09 -3.28
N SER A 335 -20.74 -17.14 -4.46
CA SER A 335 -21.99 -17.89 -4.69
C SER A 335 -21.81 -19.37 -4.37
N LEU A 336 -20.71 -19.98 -4.84
CA LEU A 336 -20.42 -21.39 -4.54
C LEU A 336 -20.30 -21.66 -3.03
N TRP A 337 -19.64 -20.78 -2.27
CA TRP A 337 -19.60 -20.90 -0.81
C TRP A 337 -20.96 -20.72 -0.15
N GLN A 338 -21.74 -19.73 -0.58
CA GLN A 338 -23.08 -19.49 -0.04
C GLN A 338 -24.00 -20.69 -0.29
N GLU A 339 -23.94 -21.25 -1.49
CA GLU A 339 -24.71 -22.42 -1.86
C GLU A 339 -24.24 -23.67 -1.10
N ALA A 340 -22.93 -23.88 -0.92
CA ALA A 340 -22.40 -24.98 -0.11
C ALA A 340 -22.86 -24.88 1.36
N ILE A 341 -22.80 -23.67 1.94
CA ILE A 341 -23.30 -23.40 3.29
C ILE A 341 -24.79 -23.68 3.39
N ALA A 342 -25.59 -23.23 2.41
CA ALA A 342 -27.04 -23.44 2.41
C ALA A 342 -27.41 -24.92 2.39
N GLN A 343 -26.68 -25.75 1.62
CA GLN A 343 -26.88 -27.21 1.62
C GLN A 343 -26.63 -27.81 3.01
N LEU A 344 -25.54 -27.43 3.69
CA LEU A 344 -25.25 -27.95 5.03
C LEU A 344 -26.19 -27.40 6.13
N GLN A 345 -26.69 -26.18 5.98
CA GLN A 345 -27.66 -25.58 6.90
C GLN A 345 -29.06 -26.21 6.80
N ALA A 346 -29.38 -26.81 5.66
CA ALA A 346 -30.65 -27.51 5.46
C ALA A 346 -30.71 -28.87 6.19
N ILE A 347 -29.58 -29.37 6.70
CA ILE A 347 -29.51 -30.63 7.42
C ILE A 347 -30.12 -30.48 8.82
N PRO A 348 -31.14 -31.27 9.18
CA PRO A 348 -31.79 -31.22 10.49
C PRO A 348 -30.82 -31.49 11.65
N SER A 349 -31.07 -30.88 12.82
CA SER A 349 -30.20 -31.05 14.00
C SER A 349 -30.24 -32.44 14.62
N ASP A 350 -31.30 -33.20 14.38
CA ASP A 350 -31.49 -34.60 14.79
C ASP A 350 -30.93 -35.60 13.77
N SER A 351 -30.40 -35.13 12.62
CA SER A 351 -29.75 -35.97 11.63
C SER A 351 -28.44 -36.59 12.16
N PRO A 352 -28.10 -37.83 11.78
CA PRO A 352 -26.77 -38.41 12.02
C PRO A 352 -25.64 -37.68 11.28
N LEU A 353 -25.95 -36.79 10.32
CA LEU A 353 -24.99 -35.93 9.61
C LEU A 353 -24.84 -34.55 10.26
N SER A 354 -25.60 -34.23 11.31
CA SER A 354 -25.59 -32.90 11.95
C SER A 354 -24.20 -32.51 12.46
N ALA A 355 -23.48 -33.43 13.10
CA ALA A 355 -22.12 -33.20 13.60
C ALA A 355 -21.13 -32.90 12.45
N PHE A 356 -21.26 -33.63 11.33
CA PHE A 356 -20.48 -33.38 10.12
C PHE A 356 -20.77 -31.98 9.56
N ALA A 357 -22.06 -31.67 9.38
CA ALA A 357 -22.52 -30.39 8.84
C ALA A 357 -22.03 -29.22 9.68
N GLN A 358 -22.22 -29.28 11.01
CA GLN A 358 -21.75 -28.24 11.94
C GLN A 358 -20.25 -28.06 11.87
N LYS A 359 -19.48 -29.15 11.81
CA LYS A 359 -18.01 -29.08 11.71
C LYS A 359 -17.58 -28.38 10.41
N ARG A 360 -18.14 -28.76 9.27
CA ARG A 360 -17.83 -28.16 7.96
C ARG A 360 -18.27 -26.71 7.83
N LEU A 361 -19.44 -26.37 8.36
CA LEU A 361 -20.00 -25.01 8.31
C LEU A 361 -19.02 -23.96 8.83
N SER A 362 -18.32 -24.24 9.92
CA SER A 362 -17.33 -23.30 10.47
C SER A 362 -16.21 -22.95 9.48
N GLY A 363 -15.67 -23.94 8.75
CA GLY A 363 -14.68 -23.73 7.71
C GLY A 363 -15.25 -22.99 6.49
N TYR A 364 -16.46 -23.34 6.06
CA TYR A 364 -17.07 -22.71 4.88
C TYR A 364 -17.42 -21.24 5.13
N GLN A 365 -17.87 -20.92 6.35
CA GLN A 365 -18.11 -19.54 6.77
C GLN A 365 -16.81 -18.72 6.81
N ALA A 366 -15.70 -19.30 7.29
CA ALA A 366 -14.40 -18.65 7.26
C ALA A 366 -13.93 -18.38 5.82
N ASN A 367 -14.10 -19.36 4.92
CA ASN A 367 -13.78 -19.18 3.50
C ASN A 367 -14.66 -18.10 2.85
N LEU A 368 -15.97 -18.08 3.12
CA LEU A 368 -16.86 -17.04 2.64
C LEU A 368 -16.45 -15.65 3.12
N ALA A 369 -16.05 -15.51 4.40
CA ALA A 369 -15.54 -14.25 4.94
C ALA A 369 -14.25 -13.81 4.23
N PHE A 370 -13.33 -14.75 3.97
CA PHE A 370 -12.13 -14.49 3.18
C PHE A 370 -12.46 -14.00 1.77
N ILE A 371 -13.38 -14.67 1.05
CA ILE A 371 -13.77 -14.26 -0.30
C ILE A 371 -14.43 -12.88 -0.30
N ARG A 372 -15.28 -12.57 0.68
CA ARG A 372 -15.85 -11.21 0.83
C ARG A 372 -14.77 -10.15 1.02
N GLN A 373 -13.74 -10.44 1.81
CA GLN A 373 -12.60 -9.55 1.98
C GLN A 373 -11.81 -9.38 0.67
N ARG A 374 -11.64 -10.44 -0.12
CA ARG A 374 -11.00 -10.37 -1.46
C ARG A 374 -11.80 -9.47 -2.41
N ILE A 375 -13.12 -9.62 -2.46
CA ILE A 375 -14.00 -8.76 -3.26
C ILE A 375 -13.82 -7.29 -2.89
N ALA A 376 -13.86 -6.97 -1.59
CA ALA A 376 -13.69 -5.59 -1.12
C ALA A 376 -12.30 -5.03 -1.48
N THR A 377 -11.26 -5.85 -1.35
CA THR A 377 -9.88 -5.47 -1.71
C THR A 377 -9.76 -5.19 -3.21
N GLU A 378 -10.34 -6.03 -4.06
CA GLU A 378 -10.33 -5.86 -5.51
C GLU A 378 -11.09 -4.61 -5.95
N GLN A 379 -12.26 -4.34 -5.34
CA GLN A 379 -13.05 -3.14 -5.60
C GLN A 379 -12.30 -1.87 -5.19
N ASP A 380 -11.68 -1.86 -4.01
CA ASP A 380 -10.89 -0.71 -3.54
C ASP A 380 -9.68 -0.46 -4.45
N ALA A 381 -8.97 -1.52 -4.84
CA ALA A 381 -7.84 -1.45 -5.77
C ALA A 381 -8.26 -0.86 -7.13
N GLN A 382 -9.38 -1.32 -7.69
CA GLN A 382 -9.94 -0.78 -8.93
C GLN A 382 -10.32 0.69 -8.79
N LYS A 383 -10.97 1.07 -7.67
CA LYS A 383 -11.33 2.46 -7.39
C LYS A 383 -10.10 3.35 -7.26
N ARG A 384 -9.05 2.90 -6.59
CA ARG A 384 -7.77 3.62 -6.47
C ARG A 384 -7.14 3.85 -7.83
N LEU A 385 -7.10 2.82 -8.68
CA LEU A 385 -6.54 2.92 -10.02
C LEU A 385 -7.29 3.96 -10.87
N VAL A 386 -8.62 3.91 -10.87
CA VAL A 386 -9.46 4.89 -11.59
C VAL A 386 -9.27 6.30 -11.02
N THR A 387 -9.25 6.45 -9.70
CA THR A 387 -9.04 7.74 -9.03
C THR A 387 -7.67 8.32 -9.36
N ALA A 388 -6.63 7.49 -9.36
CA ALA A 388 -5.28 7.89 -9.71
C ALA A 388 -5.18 8.35 -11.17
N ARG A 389 -5.79 7.65 -12.12
CA ARG A 389 -5.84 8.07 -13.53
C ARG A 389 -6.50 9.44 -13.71
N LYS A 390 -7.70 9.64 -13.13
CA LYS A 390 -8.40 10.94 -13.18
C LYS A 390 -7.58 12.06 -12.51
N THR A 391 -6.94 11.75 -11.39
CA THR A 391 -6.07 12.73 -10.70
C THR A 391 -4.81 13.03 -11.52
N ALA A 392 -4.30 12.05 -12.27
CA ALA A 392 -3.18 12.24 -13.19
C ALA A 392 -3.54 13.12 -14.37
N GLU A 393 -4.74 12.99 -14.95
CA GLU A 393 -5.24 13.91 -15.98
C GLU A 393 -5.26 15.35 -15.47
N LEU A 394 -5.75 15.58 -14.25
CA LEU A 394 -5.69 16.90 -13.60
C LEU A 394 -4.25 17.36 -13.36
N ALA A 395 -3.35 16.47 -12.93
CA ALA A 395 -1.96 16.80 -12.71
C ALA A 395 -1.25 17.20 -14.02
N ILE A 396 -1.54 16.49 -15.12
CA ILE A 396 -1.04 16.80 -16.46
C ILE A 396 -1.57 18.18 -16.89
N ALA A 397 -2.88 18.42 -16.78
CA ALA A 397 -3.47 19.70 -17.14
C ALA A 397 -2.83 20.86 -16.37
N ARG A 398 -2.70 20.73 -15.04
CA ARG A 398 -2.03 21.72 -14.18
C ARG A 398 -0.58 21.94 -14.57
N GLN A 399 0.17 20.87 -14.83
CA GLN A 399 1.56 20.94 -15.26
C GLN A 399 1.70 21.70 -16.60
N THR A 400 0.82 21.45 -17.56
CA THR A 400 0.87 22.06 -18.90
C THR A 400 0.62 23.56 -18.87
N VAL A 401 -0.27 24.04 -17.98
CA VAL A 401 -0.63 25.46 -17.88
C VAL A 401 0.15 26.21 -16.79
N ALA A 402 1.00 25.53 -16.01
CA ALA A 402 1.70 26.13 -14.89
C ALA A 402 2.70 27.18 -15.36
N GLN A 403 2.58 28.39 -14.80
CA GLN A 403 3.51 29.48 -15.07
C GLN A 403 4.17 29.95 -13.79
N THR A 404 3.40 30.14 -12.72
CA THR A 404 3.89 30.70 -11.45
C THR A 404 4.33 29.63 -10.46
N LEU A 405 5.09 30.02 -9.43
CA LEU A 405 5.46 29.10 -8.32
C LEU A 405 4.24 28.38 -7.74
N GLN A 406 3.13 29.09 -7.53
CA GLN A 406 1.92 28.52 -6.94
C GLN A 406 1.35 27.42 -7.83
N ASP A 407 1.31 27.64 -9.15
CA ASP A 407 0.82 26.65 -10.12
C ASP A 407 1.69 25.39 -10.10
N TRP A 408 3.02 25.56 -10.10
CA TRP A 408 3.97 24.45 -10.04
C TRP A 408 3.88 23.66 -8.73
N GLN A 409 3.70 24.34 -7.58
CA GLN A 409 3.48 23.69 -6.29
C GLN A 409 2.15 22.91 -6.27
N GLN A 410 1.09 23.47 -6.87
CA GLN A 410 -0.18 22.79 -6.98
C GLN A 410 -0.08 21.55 -7.89
N ALA A 411 0.57 21.66 -9.05
CA ALA A 411 0.85 20.53 -9.92
C ALA A 411 1.67 19.45 -9.19
N GLN A 412 2.71 19.84 -8.43
CA GLN A 412 3.53 18.92 -7.63
C GLN A 412 2.69 18.16 -6.60
N SER A 413 1.85 18.87 -5.83
CA SER A 413 0.98 18.23 -4.83
C SER A 413 -0.01 17.25 -5.47
N THR A 414 -0.53 17.59 -6.65
CA THR A 414 -1.45 16.73 -7.41
C THR A 414 -0.75 15.46 -7.87
N TRP A 415 0.46 15.58 -8.42
CA TRP A 415 1.30 14.42 -8.77
C TRP A 415 1.62 13.56 -7.54
N GLN A 416 1.90 14.16 -6.38
CA GLN A 416 2.16 13.41 -5.16
C GLN A 416 0.94 12.57 -4.74
N VAL A 417 -0.28 13.10 -4.88
CA VAL A 417 -1.53 12.34 -4.63
C VAL A 417 -1.64 11.16 -5.59
N VAL A 418 -1.34 11.33 -6.88
CA VAL A 418 -1.33 10.23 -7.87
C VAL A 418 -0.38 9.13 -7.44
N ILE A 419 0.88 9.47 -7.13
CA ILE A 419 1.90 8.50 -6.73
C ILE A 419 1.50 7.78 -5.45
N ASN A 420 1.02 8.50 -4.44
CA ASN A 420 0.60 7.91 -3.17
C ASN A 420 -0.60 6.97 -3.35
N THR A 421 -1.54 7.32 -4.24
CA THR A 421 -2.73 6.51 -4.50
C THR A 421 -2.35 5.20 -5.19
N LEU A 422 -1.51 5.25 -6.22
CA LEU A 422 -1.03 4.06 -6.95
C LEU A 422 -0.12 3.17 -6.10
N ALA A 423 0.76 3.76 -5.28
CA ALA A 423 1.66 3.01 -4.41
C ALA A 423 0.94 2.22 -3.30
N GLN A 424 -0.31 2.60 -2.98
CA GLN A 424 -1.15 1.91 -2.01
C GLN A 424 -2.04 0.82 -2.65
N THR A 425 -1.97 0.60 -3.97
CA THR A 425 -2.72 -0.48 -4.62
C THR A 425 -2.18 -1.84 -4.17
N PRO A 426 -2.99 -2.67 -3.47
CA PRO A 426 -2.51 -3.91 -2.87
C PRO A 426 -1.98 -4.92 -3.90
N ASN A 427 -0.94 -5.68 -3.51
CA ASN A 427 -0.44 -6.82 -4.28
C ASN A 427 -1.53 -7.89 -4.44
N GLY A 428 -1.44 -8.66 -5.52
CA GLY A 428 -2.38 -9.76 -5.79
C GLY A 428 -3.79 -9.30 -6.17
N THR A 429 -3.97 -8.05 -6.58
CA THR A 429 -5.19 -7.54 -7.25
C THR A 429 -4.94 -7.39 -8.74
N ILE A 430 -5.98 -7.35 -9.57
CA ILE A 430 -5.80 -7.16 -11.03
C ILE A 430 -5.24 -5.77 -11.34
N ALA A 431 -5.61 -4.78 -10.53
CA ALA A 431 -5.20 -3.39 -10.68
C ALA A 431 -3.71 -3.15 -10.34
N HIS A 432 -3.05 -4.10 -9.67
CA HIS A 432 -1.69 -3.91 -9.17
C HIS A 432 -0.66 -3.76 -10.30
N SER A 433 -0.69 -4.65 -11.30
CA SER A 433 0.28 -4.63 -12.41
C SER A 433 0.23 -3.30 -13.16
N GLU A 434 -0.98 -2.83 -13.46
CA GLU A 434 -1.18 -1.54 -14.11
C GLU A 434 -0.75 -0.37 -13.20
N ALA A 435 -1.05 -0.42 -11.91
CA ALA A 435 -0.60 0.61 -10.98
C ALA A 435 0.94 0.74 -10.97
N GLN A 436 1.68 -0.38 -11.05
CA GLN A 436 3.15 -0.36 -11.15
C GLN A 436 3.65 0.26 -12.46
N GLN A 437 2.99 -0.05 -13.58
CA GLN A 437 3.32 0.56 -14.88
C GLN A 437 3.12 2.08 -14.84
N LEU A 438 1.97 2.54 -14.33
CA LEU A 438 1.67 3.97 -14.19
C LEU A 438 2.64 4.67 -13.23
N LEU A 439 3.06 4.01 -12.14
CA LEU A 439 4.09 4.55 -11.25
C LEU A 439 5.42 4.77 -11.98
N ALA A 440 5.83 3.86 -12.87
CA ALA A 440 7.04 4.03 -13.67
C ALA A 440 6.95 5.26 -14.59
N THR A 441 5.76 5.54 -15.15
CA THR A 441 5.53 6.72 -16.00
C THR A 441 5.37 8.03 -15.21
N TYR A 442 4.72 8.00 -14.06
CA TYR A 442 4.34 9.22 -13.33
C TYR A 442 5.38 9.70 -12.33
N LYS A 443 6.22 8.83 -11.77
CA LYS A 443 7.33 9.25 -10.88
C LYS A 443 8.26 10.27 -11.55
N PRO A 444 8.70 10.09 -12.80
CA PRO A 444 9.48 11.11 -13.51
C PRO A 444 8.75 12.45 -13.64
N LYS A 445 7.43 12.45 -13.89
CA LYS A 445 6.63 13.68 -14.00
C LYS A 445 6.55 14.45 -12.68
N LEU A 446 6.42 13.74 -11.55
CA LEU A 446 6.51 14.35 -10.22
C LEU A 446 7.89 14.99 -10.00
N THR A 447 8.97 14.28 -10.35
CA THR A 447 10.34 14.79 -10.21
C THR A 447 10.54 16.05 -11.04
N GLU A 448 10.12 16.04 -12.32
CA GLU A 448 10.21 17.22 -13.18
C GLU A 448 9.42 18.38 -12.60
N THR A 449 8.16 18.16 -12.21
CA THR A 449 7.31 19.21 -11.62
C THR A 449 7.92 19.78 -10.33
N ARG A 450 8.51 18.94 -9.48
CA ARG A 450 9.22 19.36 -8.26
C ARG A 450 10.46 20.21 -8.58
N ASN A 451 11.24 19.81 -9.58
CA ASN A 451 12.42 20.57 -10.02
C ASN A 451 12.00 21.95 -10.53
N ARG A 452 10.92 22.04 -11.33
CA ARG A 452 10.36 23.31 -11.80
C ARG A 452 9.89 24.19 -10.64
N ALA A 453 9.12 23.65 -9.69
CA ALA A 453 8.70 24.38 -8.49
C ALA A 453 9.88 24.91 -7.67
N THR A 454 10.94 24.11 -7.52
CA THR A 454 12.15 24.50 -6.79
C THR A 454 12.90 25.63 -7.48
N LYS A 455 12.97 25.59 -8.82
CA LYS A 455 13.58 26.64 -9.64
C LYS A 455 12.82 27.97 -9.51
N GLU A 456 11.50 27.94 -9.56
CA GLU A 456 10.63 29.11 -9.33
C GLU A 456 10.81 29.68 -7.91
N GLN A 457 10.91 28.80 -6.91
CA GLN A 457 11.11 29.23 -5.53
C GLN A 457 12.47 29.93 -5.34
N LEU A 458 13.52 29.40 -5.96
CA LEU A 458 14.83 30.04 -5.95
C LEU A 458 14.77 31.42 -6.63
N ALA A 459 14.12 31.52 -7.79
CA ALA A 459 13.94 32.79 -8.50
C ALA A 459 13.23 33.84 -7.63
N GLN A 460 12.16 33.46 -6.94
CA GLN A 460 11.46 34.37 -6.01
C GLN A 460 12.35 34.85 -4.86
N LYS A 461 13.13 33.95 -4.25
CA LYS A 461 14.06 34.30 -3.17
C LYS A 461 15.12 35.30 -3.63
N LEU A 462 15.77 35.02 -4.76
CA LEU A 462 16.79 35.90 -5.33
C LEU A 462 16.21 37.26 -5.74
N TYR A 463 15.01 37.28 -6.32
CA TYR A 463 14.32 38.52 -6.67
C TYR A 463 13.99 39.38 -5.44
N ALA A 464 13.54 38.76 -4.35
CA ALA A 464 13.30 39.45 -3.08
C ALA A 464 14.62 40.00 -2.49
N GLN A 465 15.71 39.22 -2.53
CA GLN A 465 17.02 39.66 -2.09
C GLN A 465 17.53 40.85 -2.91
N ALA A 466 17.44 40.79 -4.24
CA ALA A 466 17.82 41.90 -5.12
C ALA A 466 16.98 43.17 -4.83
N SER A 467 15.68 43.00 -4.57
CA SER A 467 14.79 44.11 -4.20
C SER A 467 15.13 44.72 -2.83
N ASN A 468 15.65 43.94 -1.88
CA ASN A 468 16.12 44.46 -0.61
C ASN A 468 17.44 45.22 -0.75
N LEU A 469 18.35 44.74 -1.60
CA LEU A 469 19.59 45.44 -1.93
C LEU A 469 19.32 46.77 -2.65
N GLU A 470 18.32 46.80 -3.55
CA GLU A 470 17.83 48.04 -4.16
C GLU A 470 17.39 49.06 -3.10
N LYS A 471 16.58 48.64 -2.12
CA LYS A 471 16.12 49.52 -1.02
C LYS A 471 17.29 50.04 -0.19
N GLN A 472 18.27 49.18 0.14
CA GLN A 472 19.47 49.58 0.87
C GLN A 472 20.30 50.60 0.08
N ALA A 473 20.52 50.34 -1.21
CA ALA A 473 21.27 51.24 -2.07
C ALA A 473 20.62 52.64 -2.15
N LYS A 474 19.30 52.69 -2.32
CA LYS A 474 18.53 53.94 -2.30
C LYS A 474 18.63 54.67 -0.96
N ALA A 475 18.56 53.96 0.16
CA ALA A 475 18.73 54.55 1.49
C ALA A 475 20.14 55.12 1.69
N PHE A 476 21.18 54.43 1.22
CA PHE A 476 22.56 54.95 1.25
C PHE A 476 22.73 56.21 0.39
N GLN A 477 22.11 56.26 -0.79
CA GLN A 477 22.11 57.47 -1.63
C GLN A 477 21.46 58.65 -0.90
N GLN A 478 20.30 58.45 -0.28
CA GLN A 478 19.60 59.49 0.50
C GLN A 478 20.44 60.02 1.68
N ARG A 479 21.35 59.21 2.21
CA ARG A 479 22.28 59.59 3.30
C ARG A 479 23.64 60.09 2.79
N ASN A 480 23.81 60.32 1.49
CA ASN A 480 25.07 60.70 0.85
C ASN A 480 26.23 59.69 1.08
N GLN A 481 25.88 58.43 1.36
CA GLN A 481 26.79 57.30 1.58
C GLN A 481 27.04 56.56 0.25
N TRP A 482 27.66 57.26 -0.70
CA TRP A 482 27.76 56.84 -2.11
C TRP A 482 28.58 55.56 -2.32
N SER A 483 29.63 55.32 -1.52
CA SER A 483 30.42 54.09 -1.59
C SER A 483 29.61 52.86 -1.19
N GLN A 484 28.85 52.95 -0.08
CA GLN A 484 27.94 51.86 0.33
C GLN A 484 26.79 51.68 -0.67
N ALA A 485 26.28 52.78 -1.25
CA ALA A 485 25.27 52.71 -2.30
C ALA A 485 25.78 51.96 -3.53
N ALA A 486 26.99 52.28 -4.01
CA ALA A 486 27.60 51.61 -5.16
C ALA A 486 27.80 50.12 -4.89
N SER A 487 28.31 49.74 -3.71
CA SER A 487 28.45 48.33 -3.31
C SER A 487 27.08 47.61 -3.27
N SER A 488 26.06 48.26 -2.71
CA SER A 488 24.70 47.69 -2.63
C SER A 488 24.08 47.51 -4.03
N TRP A 489 24.27 48.46 -4.94
CA TRP A 489 23.84 48.35 -6.33
C TRP A 489 24.57 47.24 -7.08
N GLN A 490 25.88 47.09 -6.86
CA GLN A 490 26.67 46.01 -7.43
C GLN A 490 26.14 44.64 -7.01
N ASN A 491 25.89 44.46 -5.71
CA ASN A 491 25.29 43.22 -5.18
C ASN A 491 23.89 42.99 -5.75
N ALA A 492 23.06 44.04 -5.89
CA ALA A 492 21.73 43.93 -6.48
C ALA A 492 21.79 43.43 -7.94
N VAL A 493 22.73 43.94 -8.73
CA VAL A 493 22.97 43.47 -10.12
C VAL A 493 23.41 42.01 -10.13
N LEU A 494 24.37 41.65 -9.27
CA LEU A 494 24.91 40.28 -9.20
C LEU A 494 23.79 39.27 -8.88
N VAL A 495 23.00 39.53 -7.83
CA VAL A 495 21.89 38.65 -7.43
C VAL A 495 20.81 38.60 -8.52
N ALA A 496 20.45 39.74 -9.12
CA ALA A 496 19.45 39.77 -10.18
C ALA A 496 19.86 38.94 -11.41
N LYS A 497 21.15 38.89 -11.74
CA LYS A 497 21.70 38.05 -12.83
C LYS A 497 21.74 36.56 -12.50
N GLN A 498 21.70 36.19 -11.22
CA GLN A 498 21.69 34.78 -10.79
C GLN A 498 20.28 34.16 -10.82
N ILE A 499 19.23 34.96 -11.08
CA ILE A 499 17.86 34.46 -11.18
C ILE A 499 17.76 33.50 -12.37
N PRO A 500 17.31 32.24 -12.16
CA PRO A 500 17.28 31.25 -13.23
C PRO A 500 16.35 31.63 -14.39
N ASP A 501 16.83 31.41 -15.62
CA ASP A 501 16.04 31.61 -16.84
C ASP A 501 14.85 30.66 -16.95
N GLY A 502 13.84 31.06 -17.72
CA GLY A 502 12.63 30.25 -17.93
C GLY A 502 11.79 30.08 -16.67
N THR A 503 11.91 31.04 -15.74
CA THR A 503 11.02 31.19 -14.58
C THR A 503 10.03 32.31 -14.83
N SER A 504 8.90 32.31 -14.12
CA SER A 504 7.87 33.34 -14.25
C SER A 504 8.37 34.79 -14.05
N ILE A 505 9.45 34.95 -13.29
CA ILE A 505 9.98 36.26 -12.90
C ILE A 505 11.22 36.65 -13.71
N SER A 506 11.81 35.75 -14.51
CA SER A 506 13.09 36.00 -15.18
C SER A 506 13.04 37.29 -16.01
N GLY A 507 12.02 37.48 -16.86
CA GLY A 507 11.89 38.69 -17.69
C GLY A 507 11.91 39.98 -16.88
N ASN A 508 11.13 40.05 -15.79
CA ASN A 508 11.12 41.20 -14.88
C ASN A 508 12.48 41.38 -14.18
N ALA A 509 13.13 40.28 -13.79
CA ALA A 509 14.45 40.31 -13.20
C ALA A 509 15.51 40.87 -14.17
N GLN A 510 15.48 40.49 -15.44
CA GLN A 510 16.39 41.01 -16.47
C GLN A 510 16.19 42.51 -16.69
N THR A 511 14.96 42.99 -16.79
CA THR A 511 14.67 44.44 -16.87
C THR A 511 15.21 45.20 -15.66
N ARG A 512 15.01 44.66 -14.45
CA ARG A 512 15.54 45.29 -13.22
C ARG A 512 17.05 45.25 -13.12
N ALA A 513 17.70 44.15 -13.53
CA ALA A 513 19.15 44.05 -13.55
C ALA A 513 19.78 45.14 -14.44
N ALA A 514 19.16 45.44 -15.58
CA ALA A 514 19.57 46.53 -16.46
C ALA A 514 19.42 47.90 -15.77
N ALA A 515 18.28 48.14 -15.10
CA ALA A 515 18.05 49.37 -14.34
C ALA A 515 19.07 49.55 -13.20
N TYR A 516 19.32 48.50 -12.41
CA TYR A 516 20.30 48.51 -11.32
C TYR A 516 21.72 48.80 -11.84
N SER A 517 22.06 48.30 -13.04
CA SER A 517 23.34 48.61 -13.69
C SER A 517 23.46 50.08 -14.09
N GLY A 518 22.34 50.75 -14.39
CA GLY A 518 22.28 52.20 -14.55
C GLY A 518 22.57 52.95 -13.25
N PHE A 519 21.85 52.61 -12.18
CA PHE A 519 22.05 53.24 -10.87
C PHE A 519 23.44 52.98 -10.28
N LEU A 520 24.00 51.79 -10.52
CA LEU A 520 25.38 51.46 -10.16
C LEU A 520 26.37 52.42 -10.81
N ARG A 521 26.28 52.60 -12.14
CA ARG A 521 27.15 53.52 -12.88
C ARG A 521 27.05 54.95 -12.35
N GLN A 522 25.84 55.41 -12.06
CA GLN A 522 25.63 56.73 -11.44
C GLN A 522 26.34 56.84 -10.08
N ALA A 523 26.12 55.87 -9.19
CA ALA A 523 26.76 55.88 -7.86
C ALA A 523 28.29 55.82 -7.95
N GLN A 524 28.84 55.00 -8.87
CA GLN A 524 30.28 54.91 -9.11
C GLN A 524 30.87 56.23 -9.63
N THR A 525 30.17 56.94 -10.51
CA THR A 525 30.59 58.27 -10.96
C THR A 525 30.65 59.24 -9.80
N VAL A 526 29.65 59.27 -8.92
CA VAL A 526 29.65 60.15 -7.74
C VAL A 526 30.81 59.82 -6.80
N VAL A 527 31.07 58.53 -6.55
CA VAL A 527 32.21 58.10 -5.72
C VAL A 527 33.53 58.60 -6.32
N ARG A 528 33.73 58.47 -7.64
CA ARG A 528 34.93 58.96 -8.32
C ARG A 528 35.09 60.47 -8.18
N VAL A 529 34.05 61.24 -8.54
CA VAL A 529 34.07 62.71 -8.48
C VAL A 529 34.33 63.19 -7.05
N ARG A 530 33.79 62.51 -6.04
CA ARG A 530 34.07 62.83 -4.64
C ARG A 530 35.54 62.66 -4.30
N GLY A 531 36.15 61.55 -4.72
CA GLY A 531 37.58 61.32 -4.54
C GLY A 531 38.45 62.38 -5.24
N ASP A 532 38.05 62.78 -6.45
CA ASP A 532 38.73 63.85 -7.19
C ASP A 532 38.62 65.21 -6.46
N LEU A 533 37.42 65.56 -5.97
CA LEU A 533 37.20 66.78 -5.18
C LEU A 533 37.90 66.75 -3.83
N ASP A 534 37.96 65.61 -3.14
CA ASP A 534 38.73 65.47 -1.90
C ASP A 534 40.22 65.75 -2.17
N SER A 535 40.78 65.21 -3.25
CA SER A 535 42.17 65.44 -3.66
C SER A 535 42.46 66.90 -3.99
N VAL A 536 41.55 67.57 -4.71
CA VAL A 536 41.73 68.95 -5.20
C VAL A 536 41.38 70.00 -4.14
N CYS A 537 40.27 69.86 -3.43
CA CYS A 537 39.76 70.86 -2.51
C CYS A 537 40.36 70.75 -1.09
N LEU A 538 40.64 69.52 -0.64
CA LEU A 538 41.04 69.21 0.74
C LEU A 538 42.51 68.74 0.85
N GLY A 539 43.31 68.93 -0.21
CA GLY A 539 44.75 68.63 -0.25
C GLY A 539 45.60 69.51 0.68
N SER A 540 46.91 69.65 0.39
CA SER A 540 47.89 70.38 1.21
C SER A 540 47.73 71.92 1.12
N GLY A 541 46.57 72.39 1.59
CA GLY A 541 46.04 73.74 1.46
C GLY A 541 44.55 73.62 1.11
N LYS A 542 43.65 73.94 2.03
CA LYS A 542 42.21 73.84 1.78
C LYS A 542 41.79 74.95 0.80
N ILE A 543 41.48 74.59 -0.45
CA ILE A 543 41.17 75.55 -1.53
C ILE A 543 39.65 75.73 -1.68
N CYS A 544 38.86 74.70 -1.38
CA CYS A 544 37.41 74.75 -1.48
C CYS A 544 36.71 73.89 -0.42
N ASP A 545 35.47 74.24 -0.14
CA ASP A 545 34.47 73.35 0.43
C ASP A 545 33.54 72.89 -0.70
N TYR A 546 33.07 71.65 -0.63
CA TYR A 546 32.13 71.14 -1.61
C TYR A 546 31.04 70.30 -0.97
N THR A 547 29.90 70.19 -1.64
CA THR A 547 28.79 69.32 -1.27
C THR A 547 28.23 68.68 -2.52
N ILE A 548 28.08 67.35 -2.50
CA ILE A 548 27.49 66.59 -3.59
C ILE A 548 26.11 66.11 -3.13
N THR A 549 25.08 66.48 -3.88
CA THR A 549 23.72 65.96 -3.73
C THR A 549 23.37 65.08 -4.94
N ASN A 550 22.15 64.52 -4.97
CA ASN A 550 21.67 63.71 -6.09
C ASN A 550 21.56 64.50 -7.41
N GLU A 551 21.51 65.83 -7.36
CA GLU A 551 21.18 66.68 -8.52
C GLU A 551 22.23 67.77 -8.79
N LEU A 552 23.02 68.15 -7.79
CA LEU A 552 23.97 69.25 -7.89
C LEU A 552 25.26 68.97 -7.11
N ILE A 553 26.39 69.31 -7.73
CA ILE A 553 27.69 69.48 -7.07
C ILE A 553 27.87 70.97 -6.82
N GLN A 554 27.91 71.37 -5.55
CA GLN A 554 28.19 72.74 -5.15
C GLN A 554 29.63 72.82 -4.65
N VAL A 555 30.43 73.70 -5.26
CA VAL A 555 31.80 74.00 -4.83
C VAL A 555 31.86 75.46 -4.40
N LYS A 556 32.47 75.74 -3.25
CA LYS A 556 32.70 77.07 -2.69
C LYS A 556 34.19 77.24 -2.44
N PHE A 557 34.81 78.18 -3.13
CA PHE A 557 36.22 78.49 -2.90
C PHE A 557 36.40 79.18 -1.55
N VAL A 558 37.44 78.79 -0.81
CA VAL A 558 37.83 79.47 0.43
C VAL A 558 38.65 80.70 0.01
N PRO A 559 38.28 81.92 0.44
CA PRO A 559 39.05 83.11 0.14
C PRO A 559 40.44 82.99 0.76
N SER A 560 41.46 83.21 -0.06
CA SER A 560 42.89 83.20 0.28
C SER A 560 43.27 84.26 1.28
#